data_AF-A0A7W4ABA5-F1
#
_entry.id   AF-A0A7W4ABA5-F1
#
_cell.length_a   1.000
_cell.length_b   1.000
_cell.length_c   1.000
_cell.angle_alpha   90.00
_cell.angle_beta   90.00
_cell.angle_gamma   90.00
#
_symmetry.space_group_name_H-M   'P 1'
#
loop_
_entity.id
_entity.type
_entity.pdbx_description
1 polymer ?
#
loop_
_entity_poly.entity_id
_entity_poly.type
_entity_poly.pdbx_seq_one_letter_code
_entity_poly.pdbx_strand_id
1 'polypeptide(L)'
;MKHLPHNIYVFIACLLLCVSRLSVAASADQEVSHLISFIKQSKATFIRNGDEHNSEEAAEHLAMKYRKAKRYAKTADDFIDNLASKSSWSGKAYTVILPDSSTLTASKWLTDELARFRAIEKPQ
;
A
#
# COMPACT_ATOMS: atom_id res chain seq x y z
N MET A 1 -40.26 29.59 5.20
CA MET A 1 -39.09 28.69 5.13
C MET A 1 -38.09 29.34 4.18
N LYS A 2 -36.91 29.76 4.66
CA LYS A 2 -35.92 30.49 3.83
C LYS A 2 -35.28 29.49 2.87
N HIS A 3 -35.56 29.59 1.57
CA HIS A 3 -34.87 28.80 0.55
C HIS A 3 -33.40 29.18 0.54
N LEU A 4 -32.54 28.21 0.86
CA LEU A 4 -31.10 28.39 0.80
C LEU A 4 -30.69 28.46 -0.69
N PRO A 5 -29.88 29.44 -1.12
CA PRO A 5 -29.55 29.63 -2.53
C PRO A 5 -28.82 28.41 -3.10
N HIS A 6 -29.15 28.03 -4.34
CA HIS A 6 -28.59 26.88 -5.05
C HIS A 6 -27.05 26.83 -5.01
N ASN A 7 -26.40 27.99 -5.05
CA ASN A 7 -24.94 28.12 -4.95
C ASN A 7 -24.37 27.57 -3.63
N ILE A 8 -25.08 27.70 -2.50
CA ILE A 8 -24.63 27.16 -1.21
C ILE A 8 -24.64 25.62 -1.23
N TYR A 9 -25.64 25.00 -1.85
CA TYR A 9 -25.67 23.54 -1.98
C TYR A 9 -24.56 23.01 -2.90
N VAL A 10 -24.23 23.73 -3.97
CA VAL A 10 -23.09 23.40 -4.86
C VAL A 10 -21.75 23.54 -4.12
N PHE A 11 -21.57 24.60 -3.33
CA PHE A 11 -20.37 24.77 -2.51
C PHE A 11 -20.23 23.70 -1.42
N ILE A 12 -21.32 23.32 -0.74
CA ILE A 12 -21.32 22.23 0.24
C ILE A 12 -21.02 20.88 -0.43
N ALA A 13 -21.59 20.60 -1.60
CA ALA A 13 -21.32 19.38 -2.35
C ALA A 13 -19.84 19.27 -2.81
N CYS A 14 -19.25 20.37 -3.29
CA CYS A 14 -17.83 20.42 -3.64
C CYS A 14 -16.91 20.22 -2.43
N LEU A 15 -17.27 20.79 -1.27
CA LEU A 15 -16.49 20.62 -0.03
C LEU A 15 -16.52 19.17 0.45
N LEU A 16 -17.69 18.52 0.45
CA LEU A 16 -17.86 17.11 0.85
C LEU A 16 -17.05 16.15 -0.04
N LEU A 17 -17.03 16.39 -1.36
CA LEU A 17 -16.22 15.60 -2.30
C LEU A 17 -14.72 15.73 -2.04
N CYS A 18 -14.23 16.91 -1.66
CA CYS A 18 -12.82 17.13 -1.36
C CYS A 18 -12.37 16.38 -0.09
N VAL A 19 -13.18 16.43 0.98
CA VAL A 19 -12.87 15.79 2.27
C VAL A 19 -12.79 14.26 2.15
N SER A 20 -13.70 13.65 1.39
CA SER A 20 -13.69 12.19 1.16
C SER A 20 -12.40 11.69 0.47
N ARG A 21 -11.86 12.46 -0.49
CA ARG A 21 -10.64 12.11 -1.23
C ARG A 21 -9.40 12.19 -0.34
N LEU A 22 -9.35 13.21 0.53
CA LEU A 22 -8.23 13.39 1.45
C LEU A 22 -8.18 12.27 2.50
N SER A 23 -9.33 11.83 3.02
CA SER A 23 -9.42 10.72 3.97
C SER A 23 -8.93 9.40 3.38
N VAL A 24 -9.37 9.05 2.16
CA VAL A 24 -8.92 7.81 1.46
C VAL A 24 -7.43 7.85 1.12
N ALA A 25 -6.90 9.01 0.71
CA ALA A 25 -5.48 9.15 0.42
C ALA A 25 -4.63 9.03 1.70
N ALA A 26 -5.08 9.64 2.80
CA ALA A 26 -4.41 9.52 4.09
C ALA A 26 -4.39 8.07 4.60
N SER A 27 -5.49 7.32 4.44
CA SER A 27 -5.52 5.90 4.81
C SER A 27 -4.59 5.05 3.93
N ALA A 28 -4.50 5.33 2.62
CA ALA A 28 -3.59 4.61 1.73
C ALA A 28 -2.12 4.85 2.09
N ASP A 29 -1.73 6.10 2.35
CA ASP A 29 -0.35 6.43 2.76
C ASP A 29 0.03 5.76 4.10
N GLN A 30 -0.90 5.71 5.06
CA GLN A 30 -0.70 5.03 6.34
C GLN A 30 -0.51 3.51 6.13
N GLU A 31 -1.41 2.86 5.40
CA GLU A 31 -1.35 1.43 5.12
C GLU A 31 -0.08 1.03 4.35
N VAL A 32 0.32 1.80 3.33
CA VAL A 32 1.55 1.54 2.57
C VAL A 32 2.79 1.75 3.45
N SER A 33 2.80 2.78 4.29
CA SER A 33 3.90 3.02 5.24
C SER A 33 4.04 1.89 6.24
N HIS A 34 2.91 1.37 6.73
CA HIS A 34 2.88 0.18 7.58
C HIS A 34 3.50 -1.03 6.88
N LEU A 35 3.06 -1.35 5.65
CA LEU A 35 3.60 -2.48 4.88
C LEU A 35 5.11 -2.37 4.64
N ILE A 36 5.61 -1.19 4.30
CA ILE A 36 7.06 -0.96 4.10
C ILE A 36 7.81 -1.16 5.42
N SER A 37 7.27 -0.67 6.54
CA SER A 37 7.86 -0.86 7.87
C SER A 37 7.87 -2.33 8.29
N PHE A 38 6.78 -3.05 8.04
CA PHE A 38 6.67 -4.48 8.26
C PHE A 38 7.73 -5.27 7.48
N ILE A 39 7.89 -4.96 6.18
CA ILE A 39 8.95 -5.56 5.36
C ILE A 39 10.32 -5.31 5.99
N LYS A 40 10.64 -4.05 6.32
CA LYS A 40 11.94 -3.67 6.90
C LYS A 40 12.29 -4.49 8.16
N GLN A 41 11.30 -4.72 9.02
CA GLN A 41 11.47 -5.40 10.31
C GLN A 41 11.44 -6.94 10.22
N SER A 42 10.98 -7.49 9.09
CA SER A 42 10.69 -8.92 8.95
C SER A 42 11.90 -9.86 8.99
N LYS A 43 13.12 -9.34 8.72
CA LYS A 43 14.32 -10.15 8.44
C LYS A 43 14.13 -11.17 7.30
N ALA A 44 13.13 -10.97 6.44
CA ALA A 44 12.88 -11.82 5.29
C ALA A 44 13.84 -11.52 4.14
N THR A 45 14.09 -12.52 3.30
CA THR A 45 14.83 -12.37 2.05
C THR A 45 13.86 -12.31 0.87
N PHE A 46 13.97 -11.26 0.05
CA PHE A 46 13.22 -11.12 -1.19
C PHE A 46 14.03 -11.68 -2.35
N ILE A 47 13.42 -12.57 -3.12
CA ILE A 47 13.96 -13.00 -4.41
C ILE A 47 13.30 -12.19 -5.51
N ARG A 48 14.08 -11.33 -6.16
CA ARG A 48 13.63 -10.47 -7.27
C ARG A 48 14.43 -10.80 -8.51
N ASN A 49 13.76 -11.30 -9.54
CA ASN A 49 14.40 -11.69 -10.80
C ASN A 49 15.51 -12.76 -10.67
N GLY A 50 15.55 -13.48 -9.55
CA GLY A 50 16.58 -14.48 -9.26
C GLY A 50 17.66 -13.98 -8.29
N ASP A 51 17.71 -12.69 -8.01
CA ASP A 51 18.65 -12.10 -7.06
C ASP A 51 18.03 -11.99 -5.67
N GLU A 52 18.85 -12.22 -4.64
CA GLU A 52 18.47 -12.04 -3.25
C GLU A 52 18.61 -10.58 -2.82
N HIS A 53 17.65 -10.12 -2.02
CA HIS A 53 17.68 -8.83 -1.35
C HIS A 53 17.24 -9.01 0.09
N ASN A 54 17.95 -8.39 1.02
CA ASN A 54 17.53 -8.42 2.41
C ASN A 54 16.28 -7.53 2.64
N SER A 55 15.70 -7.63 3.83
CA SER A 55 14.48 -6.92 4.20
C SER A 55 14.60 -5.39 4.13
N GLU A 56 15.76 -4.83 4.43
CA GLU A 56 16.00 -3.38 4.37
C GLU A 56 16.06 -2.90 2.92
N GLU A 57 16.81 -3.60 2.07
CA GLU A 57 16.91 -3.32 0.64
C GLU A 57 15.55 -3.43 -0.05
N ALA A 58 14.76 -4.45 0.30
CA ALA A 58 13.41 -4.64 -0.21
C ALA A 58 12.49 -3.48 0.18
N ALA A 59 12.54 -3.05 1.46
CA ALA A 59 11.75 -1.93 1.95
C ALA A 59 12.14 -0.61 1.25
N GLU A 60 13.43 -0.32 1.11
CA GLU A 60 13.93 0.86 0.40
C GLU A 60 13.52 0.87 -1.07
N HIS A 61 13.63 -0.28 -1.73
CA HIS A 61 13.20 -0.44 -3.12
C HIS A 61 11.71 -0.13 -3.29
N LEU A 62 10.86 -0.66 -2.42
CA LEU A 62 9.41 -0.47 -2.49
C LEU A 62 8.97 0.94 -2.09
N ALA A 63 9.63 1.55 -1.10
CA ALA A 63 9.42 2.96 -0.76
C ALA A 63 9.77 3.88 -1.93
N MET A 64 10.87 3.59 -2.63
CA MET A 64 11.25 4.31 -3.85
C MET A 64 10.19 4.13 -4.96
N LYS A 65 9.72 2.90 -5.21
CA LYS A 65 8.66 2.65 -6.19
C LYS A 65 7.40 3.43 -5.84
N TYR A 66 6.96 3.41 -4.58
CA TYR A 66 5.77 4.14 -4.14
C TYR A 66 5.89 5.64 -4.40
N ARG A 67 7.03 6.24 -4.03
CA ARG A 67 7.30 7.67 -4.29
C ARG A 67 7.25 8.02 -5.78
N LYS A 68 7.84 7.18 -6.65
CA LYS A 68 7.91 7.46 -8.11
C LYS A 68 6.64 7.12 -8.87
N ALA A 69 5.84 6.20 -8.36
CA ALA A 69 4.75 5.57 -9.09
C ALA A 69 3.41 5.65 -8.34
N LYS A 70 3.26 6.61 -7.40
CA LYS A 70 2.07 6.80 -6.56
C LYS A 70 0.74 6.83 -7.32
N ARG A 71 0.74 7.31 -8.57
CA ARG A 71 -0.45 7.30 -9.45
C ARG A 71 -1.05 5.90 -9.70
N TYR A 72 -0.26 4.84 -9.57
CA TYR A 72 -0.68 3.43 -9.72
C TYR A 72 -0.92 2.75 -8.37
N ALA A 73 -0.85 3.48 -7.27
CA ALA A 73 -0.98 2.97 -5.91
C ALA A 73 -1.90 3.91 -5.12
N LYS A 74 -3.16 4.03 -5.57
CA LYS A 74 -4.16 4.92 -4.95
C LYS A 74 -4.69 4.34 -3.64
N THR A 75 -4.57 3.02 -3.48
CA THR A 75 -4.87 2.24 -2.29
C THR A 75 -3.66 1.35 -1.94
N ALA A 76 -3.64 0.79 -0.73
CA ALA A 76 -2.61 -0.18 -0.37
C ALA A 76 -2.73 -1.50 -1.17
N ASP A 77 -3.94 -1.90 -1.55
CA ASP A 77 -4.16 -3.04 -2.46
C ASP A 77 -3.53 -2.76 -3.84
N ASP A 78 -3.74 -1.55 -4.40
CA ASP A 78 -3.07 -1.15 -5.64
C ASP A 78 -1.55 -1.11 -5.50
N PHE A 79 -1.03 -0.70 -4.34
CA PHE A 79 0.41 -0.75 -4.06
C PHE A 79 0.93 -2.19 -4.11
N ILE A 80 0.23 -3.13 -3.48
CA ILE A 80 0.60 -4.56 -3.50
C ILE A 80 0.59 -5.07 -4.94
N ASP A 81 -0.50 -4.87 -5.67
CA ASP A 81 -0.70 -5.45 -6.99
C ASP A 81 0.23 -4.85 -8.04
N ASN A 82 0.37 -3.52 -8.06
CA ASN A 82 1.08 -2.83 -9.12
C ASN A 82 2.57 -2.61 -8.82
N LEU A 83 2.95 -2.51 -7.54
CA LEU A 83 4.30 -2.09 -7.14
C LEU A 83 5.04 -3.14 -6.33
N ALA A 84 4.38 -3.87 -5.42
CA ALA A 84 5.08 -4.72 -4.45
C ALA A 84 5.07 -6.23 -4.77
N SER A 85 4.21 -6.69 -5.68
CA SER A 85 4.07 -8.11 -5.99
C SER A 85 5.07 -8.65 -7.01
N LYS A 86 5.55 -7.79 -7.93
CA LYS A 86 6.33 -8.20 -9.10
C LYS A 86 7.24 -7.12 -9.67
N SER A 87 8.22 -7.55 -10.46
CA SER A 87 9.13 -6.66 -11.17
C SER A 87 8.39 -5.92 -12.27
N SER A 88 8.49 -4.59 -12.28
CA SER A 88 7.92 -3.78 -13.37
C SER A 88 8.66 -4.00 -14.70
N TRP A 89 9.88 -4.51 -14.68
CA TRP A 89 10.67 -4.77 -15.88
C TRP A 89 10.38 -6.14 -16.50
N SER A 90 10.39 -7.20 -15.69
CA SER A 90 10.26 -8.58 -16.17
C SER A 90 8.85 -9.17 -16.01
N GLY A 91 7.99 -8.54 -15.21
CA GLY A 91 6.69 -9.08 -14.81
C GLY A 91 6.75 -10.25 -13.81
N LYS A 92 7.95 -10.75 -13.46
CA LYS A 92 8.10 -11.90 -12.54
C LYS A 92 7.68 -11.52 -11.11
N ALA A 93 6.89 -12.40 -10.49
CA ALA A 93 6.50 -12.27 -9.10
C ALA A 93 7.72 -12.31 -8.17
N TYR A 94 7.66 -11.56 -7.09
CA TYR A 94 8.65 -11.62 -6.03
C TYR A 94 8.32 -12.78 -5.09
N THR A 95 9.35 -13.50 -4.69
CA THR A 95 9.28 -14.52 -3.65
C THR A 95 9.85 -13.95 -2.36
N VAL A 96 9.27 -14.32 -1.23
CA VAL A 96 9.71 -13.94 0.11
C VAL A 96 10.05 -15.22 0.86
N ILE A 97 11.26 -15.29 1.39
CA ILE A 97 11.75 -16.35 2.27
C ILE A 97 11.78 -15.78 3.68
N LEU A 98 10.98 -16.34 4.58
CA LEU A 98 10.88 -15.90 5.97
C LEU A 98 11.99 -16.53 6.83
N PRO A 99 12.26 -16.00 8.04
CA PRO A 99 13.30 -16.54 8.94
C PRO A 99 13.11 -18.01 9.33
N ASP A 100 11.87 -18.52 9.26
CA ASP A 100 11.53 -19.93 9.48
C ASP A 100 11.69 -20.81 8.23
N SER A 101 12.32 -20.28 7.17
CA SER A 101 12.50 -20.89 5.85
C SER A 101 11.21 -21.14 5.06
N SER A 102 10.06 -20.66 5.55
CA SER A 102 8.84 -20.69 4.75
C SER A 102 8.94 -19.73 3.57
N THR A 103 8.34 -20.12 2.45
CA THR A 103 8.43 -19.38 1.19
C THR A 103 7.03 -19.01 0.71
N LEU A 104 6.84 -17.72 0.39
CA LEU A 104 5.56 -17.15 -0.03
C LEU A 104 5.76 -16.23 -1.24
N THR A 105 4.69 -15.92 -1.96
CA THR A 105 4.72 -14.78 -2.89
C THR A 105 4.57 -13.48 -2.11
N ALA A 106 5.24 -12.42 -2.56
CA ALA A 106 5.11 -11.11 -1.92
C ALA A 106 3.66 -10.59 -1.94
N SER A 107 2.91 -10.89 -3.00
CA SER A 107 1.47 -10.55 -3.10
C SER A 107 0.68 -11.16 -1.95
N LYS A 108 0.78 -12.49 -1.75
CA LYS A 108 0.06 -13.16 -0.66
C LYS A 108 0.47 -12.62 0.71
N TRP A 109 1.78 -12.56 0.95
CA TRP A 109 2.32 -12.17 2.24
C TRP A 109 1.91 -10.75 2.65
N LEU A 110 1.98 -9.79 1.73
CA LEU A 110 1.60 -8.41 2.02
C LEU A 110 0.09 -8.21 2.10
N THR A 111 -0.70 -8.99 1.36
CA THR A 111 -2.17 -8.95 1.46
C THR A 111 -2.64 -9.46 2.83
N ASP A 112 -2.06 -10.57 3.31
CA ASP A 112 -2.36 -11.12 4.62
C ASP A 112 -2.01 -10.11 5.73
N GLU A 113 -0.86 -9.44 5.62
CA GLU A 113 -0.45 -8.41 6.57
C GLU A 113 -1.35 -7.15 6.52
N LEU A 114 -1.74 -6.71 5.32
CA LEU A 114 -2.64 -5.58 5.16
C LEU A 114 -4.01 -5.87 5.81
N ALA A 115 -4.53 -7.09 5.62
CA ALA A 115 -5.76 -7.52 6.27
C ALA A 115 -5.63 -7.52 7.80
N ARG A 116 -4.51 -8.02 8.33
CA ARG A 116 -4.20 -8.00 9.77
C ARG A 116 -4.16 -6.57 10.32
N PHE A 117 -3.46 -5.66 9.63
CA PHE A 117 -3.36 -4.26 10.02
C PHE A 117 -4.73 -3.58 10.07
N ARG A 118 -5.56 -3.76 9.03
CA ARG A 118 -6.92 -3.21 8.95
C ARG A 118 -7.85 -3.73 10.06
N ALA A 119 -7.65 -4.97 10.52
CA ALA A 119 -8.43 -5.54 11.62
C ALA A 119 -8.04 -4.94 12.98
N ILE A 120 -6.80 -4.47 13.14
CA ILE A 120 -6.31 -3.84 14.38
C ILE A 120 -6.67 -2.35 14.42
N GLU A 121 -6.51 -1.65 13.29
CA GLU A 121 -6.76 -0.20 13.18
C GLU A 121 -8.25 0.18 13.13
N LYS A 122 -9.15 -0.78 12.89
CA LYS A 122 -10.60 -0.59 13.07
C LYS A 122 -11.04 -1.20 14.41
N PRO A 123 -10.87 -0.51 15.55
CA PRO A 123 -11.71 -0.84 16.69
C PRO A 123 -13.16 -0.55 16.30
N GLN A 124 -14.07 -1.42 16.74
CA GLN A 124 -15.52 -1.29 16.49
C GLN A 124 -16.08 0.09 16.84
#